data_AF-A0A3E0KEZ0-F1
#
_entry.id   AF-A0A3E0KEZ0-F1
#
_cell.length_a   1.000
_cell.length_b   1.000
_cell.length_c   1.000
_cell.angle_alpha   90.00
_cell.angle_beta   90.00
_cell.angle_gamma   90.00
#
_symmetry.space_group_name_H-M   'P 1'
#
loop_
_entity.id
_entity.type
_entity.pdbx_description
1 polymer ?
#
loop_
_entity_poly.entity_id
_entity_poly.type
_entity_poly.pdbx_seq_one_letter_code
_entity_poly.pdbx_strand_id
1 'polypeptide(L)'
;MRILVVTNGHGEDQLAVCLVDAVRERWPWFRIEAIPLVGEGARLRAAGIAVPGPRVRVPSGGMVRPQIRTVVRDLRAGLLGQFRRQLRF
;
A
#
# COMPACT_ATOMS: atom_id res chain seq x y z
N MET A 1 17.25 4.93 13.02
CA MET A 1 16.84 5.49 11.71
C MET A 1 15.57 4.78 11.26
N ARG A 2 14.71 5.44 10.46
CA ARG A 2 13.43 4.87 10.00
C ARG A 2 13.40 4.80 8.48
N ILE A 3 12.85 3.72 7.94
CA ILE A 3 12.58 3.53 6.52
C ILE A 3 11.08 3.42 6.34
N LEU A 4 10.55 4.16 5.38
CA LEU A 4 9.15 4.06 4.94
C LEU A 4 9.14 3.47 3.53
N VAL A 5 8.48 2.33 3.37
CA VAL A 5 8.30 1.68 2.07
C VAL A 5 6.94 2.08 1.51
N VAL A 6 6.91 2.70 0.34
CA VAL A 6 5.65 3.05 -0.33
C VAL A 6 5.44 2.07 -1.46
N THR A 7 4.29 1.40 -1.46
CA THR A 7 3.92 0.42 -2.51
C THR A 7 2.70 0.92 -3.26
N ASN A 8 2.56 0.56 -4.53
CA ASN A 8 1.30 0.76 -5.23
C ASN A 8 0.19 -0.16 -4.64
N GLY A 9 0.58 -1.28 -4.04
CA GLY A 9 -0.31 -2.29 -3.45
C GLY A 9 -0.21 -3.65 -4.14
N HIS A 10 -1.03 -4.61 -3.70
CA HIS A 10 -1.24 -5.91 -4.36
C HIS A 10 0.03 -6.73 -4.62
N GLY A 11 0.52 -6.74 -5.86
CA GLY A 11 1.74 -7.47 -6.24
C GLY A 11 2.99 -6.84 -5.67
N GLU A 12 3.03 -5.50 -5.60
CA GLU A 12 4.17 -4.77 -5.02
C GLU A 12 4.26 -4.95 -3.50
N ASP A 13 3.15 -5.20 -2.80
CA ASP A 13 3.19 -5.54 -1.37
C ASP A 13 4.03 -6.81 -1.13
N GLN A 14 3.96 -7.77 -2.05
CA GLN A 14 4.72 -9.01 -1.92
C GLN A 14 6.22 -8.78 -2.15
N LEU A 15 6.58 -7.97 -3.15
CA LEU A 15 7.96 -7.55 -3.38
C LEU A 15 8.50 -6.73 -2.21
N ALA A 16 7.67 -5.85 -1.64
CA ALA A 16 8.03 -5.06 -0.47
C ALA A 16 8.29 -5.95 0.76
N VAL A 17 7.50 -7.00 1.00
CA VAL A 17 7.79 -7.96 2.06
C VAL A 17 9.18 -8.58 1.88
N CYS A 18 9.48 -9.10 0.68
CA CYS A 18 10.79 -9.67 0.39
C CYS A 18 11.94 -8.67 0.63
N LEU A 19 11.76 -7.42 0.21
CA LEU A 19 12.75 -6.36 0.44
C LEU A 19 12.92 -6.07 1.93
N VAL A 20 11.81 -5.95 2.68
CA VAL A 20 11.84 -5.64 4.11
C VAL A 20 12.50 -6.76 4.90
N ASP A 21 12.23 -8.02 4.57
CA ASP A 21 12.86 -9.16 5.23
C ASP A 21 14.38 -9.17 5.01
N ALA A 22 14.83 -8.94 3.77
CA ALA A 22 16.26 -8.83 3.46
C ALA A 22 16.94 -7.65 4.19
N VAL A 23 16.25 -6.52 4.33
CA VAL A 23 16.77 -5.36 5.06
C VAL A 23 16.82 -5.64 6.57
N ARG A 24 15.80 -6.30 7.14
CA ARG A 24 15.78 -6.67 8.57
C ARG A 24 16.88 -7.66 8.93
N GLU A 25 17.15 -8.62 8.04
CA GLU A 25 18.23 -9.58 8.21
C GLU A 25 19.60 -8.90 8.26
N ARG A 26 19.86 -7.98 7.32
CA ARG A 26 21.17 -7.32 7.21
C ARG A 26 21.36 -6.14 8.14
N TRP A 27 20.29 -5.44 8.50
CA TRP A 27 20.30 -4.20 9.27
C TRP A 27 19.12 -4.12 10.25
N PRO A 28 19.14 -4.91 11.34
CA PRO A 28 18.01 -5.07 12.25
C PRO A 28 17.66 -3.80 13.05
N TRP A 29 18.54 -2.79 13.06
CA TRP A 29 18.32 -1.53 13.76
C TRP A 29 17.41 -0.54 13.00
N PHE A 30 17.06 -0.80 11.74
CA PHE A 30 16.09 0.03 11.03
C PHE A 30 14.67 -0.28 11.50
N ARG A 31 13.93 0.76 11.90
CA ARG A 31 12.48 0.65 12.02
C ARG A 31 11.88 0.80 10.64
N ILE A 32 11.12 -0.20 10.21
CA ILE A 32 10.54 -0.24 8.87
C ILE A 32 9.02 -0.25 8.97
N GLU A 33 8.40 0.71 8.28
CA GLU A 33 6.96 0.86 8.10
C GLU A 33 6.66 0.82 6.60
N ALA A 34 5.42 0.47 6.22
CA ALA A 34 5.02 0.45 4.83
C ALA A 34 3.64 1.07 4.60
N ILE A 35 3.46 1.82 3.51
CA ILE A 35 2.19 2.43 3.13
C ILE A 35 1.82 1.96 1.72
N PRO A 36 0.74 1.19 1.58
CA PRO A 36 0.17 0.90 0.28
C PRO A 36 -0.66 2.11 -0.18
N LEU A 37 -0.37 2.59 -1.38
CA LEU A 37 -1.17 3.62 -2.05
C LEU A 37 -2.56 3.08 -2.40
N VAL A 38 -2.65 1.80 -2.78
CA VAL A 38 -3.91 1.11 -3.06
C VAL A 38 -3.99 -0.20 -2.31
N GLY A 39 -5.18 -0.53 -1.79
CA GLY A 39 -5.42 -1.72 -1.00
C GLY A 39 -5.22 -1.52 0.50
N GLU A 40 -5.39 -2.61 1.25
CA GLU A 40 -5.35 -2.61 2.71
C GLU A 40 -4.00 -2.98 3.31
N GLY A 41 -2.99 -3.26 2.48
CA GLY A 41 -1.69 -3.76 2.92
C GLY A 41 -1.80 -5.07 3.69
N ALA A 42 -2.74 -5.95 3.32
CA ALA A 42 -2.97 -7.20 4.05
C ALA A 42 -1.71 -8.09 4.08
N ARG A 43 -0.97 -8.16 2.96
CA ARG A 43 0.31 -8.89 2.87
C ARG A 43 1.39 -8.27 3.76
N LEU A 44 1.53 -6.96 3.74
CA LEU A 44 2.47 -6.22 4.60
C LEU A 44 2.18 -6.49 6.09
N ARG A 45 0.90 -6.43 6.49
CA ARG A 45 0.48 -6.72 7.88
C ARG A 45 0.71 -8.18 8.26
N ALA A 46 0.43 -9.12 7.36
CA ALA A 46 0.68 -10.54 7.59
C ALA A 46 2.18 -10.84 7.81
N ALA A 47 3.07 -10.06 7.19
CA ALA A 47 4.52 -10.10 7.39
C ALA A 47 5.00 -9.30 8.63
N GLY A 48 4.10 -8.85 9.50
CA GLY A 48 4.46 -8.07 10.69
C GLY A 48 5.06 -6.70 10.38
N ILE A 49 4.73 -6.11 9.21
CA ILE A 49 5.13 -4.75 8.85
C ILE A 49 4.03 -3.79 9.29
N ALA A 50 4.40 -2.74 10.00
CA ALA A 50 3.46 -1.70 10.42
C ALA A 50 2.97 -0.92 9.20
N VAL A 51 1.65 -0.75 9.09
CA VAL A 51 0.99 -0.04 7.99
C VAL A 51 0.26 1.20 8.50
N PRO A 52 0.98 2.32 8.73
CA PRO A 52 0.38 3.53 9.27
C PRO A 52 -0.45 4.27 8.20
N GLY A 53 -1.35 5.15 8.66
CA GLY A 53 -2.08 6.05 7.77
C GLY A 53 -3.34 5.48 7.10
N PRO A 54 -3.97 6.27 6.20
CA PRO A 54 -5.24 5.94 5.58
C PRO A 54 -5.11 4.87 4.50
N ARG A 55 -5.87 3.77 4.66
CA ARG A 55 -5.92 2.64 3.71
C ARG A 55 -6.94 2.90 2.61
N VAL A 56 -6.63 2.41 1.42
CA VAL A 56 -7.46 2.64 0.24
C VAL A 56 -8.17 1.37 -0.22
N ARG A 57 -9.44 1.18 0.15
CA ARG A 57 -10.27 0.08 -0.40
C ARG A 57 -10.94 0.58 -1.67
N VAL A 58 -10.60 -0.02 -2.80
CA VAL A 58 -11.29 0.23 -4.08
C VAL A 58 -12.05 -1.04 -4.51
N PRO A 59 -13.24 -0.91 -5.14
CA PRO A 59 -14.05 -2.05 -5.56
C PRO A 59 -13.35 -3.01 -6.52
N SER A 60 -12.40 -2.51 -7.32
CA SER A 60 -11.56 -3.31 -8.22
C SER A 60 -10.46 -4.09 -7.51
N GLY A 61 -10.23 -3.85 -6.21
CA GLY A 61 -9.06 -4.37 -5.52
C GLY A 61 -7.76 -3.91 -6.18
N GLY A 62 -7.64 -2.65 -6.62
CA GLY A 62 -6.40 -2.07 -7.12
C GLY A 62 -5.89 -2.59 -8.46
N MET A 63 -6.51 -3.64 -9.02
CA MET A 63 -6.26 -4.10 -10.38
C MET A 63 -7.18 -3.35 -11.34
N VAL A 64 -6.70 -2.24 -11.88
CA VAL A 64 -7.39 -1.56 -12.98
C VAL A 64 -7.28 -2.44 -14.23
N ARG A 65 -8.31 -3.24 -14.50
CA ARG A 65 -8.51 -3.76 -15.85
C ARG A 65 -8.83 -2.56 -16.75
N PRO A 66 -8.22 -2.41 -17.94
CA PRO A 66 -8.30 -1.18 -18.74
C PRO A 66 -9.65 -1.09 -19.48
N GLN A 67 -10.75 -1.08 -18.73
CA GLN A 67 -12.03 -0.57 -19.19
C GLN A 67 -12.24 0.77 -18.48
N ILE A 68 -12.28 1.85 -19.26
CA ILE A 68 -12.46 3.24 -18.80
C ILE A 68 -13.68 3.38 -17.87
N ARG A 69 -14.73 2.57 -18.07
CA ARG A 69 -15.91 2.51 -17.20
C ARG A 69 -15.61 2.07 -15.77
N THR A 70 -14.69 1.12 -15.57
CA THR A 70 -14.26 0.63 -14.24
C THR A 70 -13.42 1.66 -13.52
N VAL A 71 -12.53 2.36 -14.24
CA VAL A 71 -11.72 3.47 -13.71
C VAL A 71 -12.59 4.62 -13.22
N VAL A 72 -13.59 5.03 -14.02
CA VAL A 72 -14.53 6.10 -13.62
C VAL A 72 -15.40 5.68 -12.44
N ARG A 73 -15.80 4.40 -12.37
CA ARG A 73 -16.57 3.88 -11.23
C ARG A 73 -15.74 3.89 -9.95
N ASP A 74 -14.48 3.46 -10.02
CA ASP A 74 -13.59 3.46 -8.86
C ASP A 74 -13.26 4.88 -8.40
N LEU A 75 -13.01 5.80 -9.34
CA LEU A 75 -12.83 7.23 -9.07
C LEU A 75 -14.04 7.85 -8.34
N ARG A 76 -15.27 7.57 -8.82
CA ARG A 76 -16.52 8.03 -8.19
C ARG A 76 -16.86 7.33 -6.88
N ALA A 77 -16.40 6.09 -6.68
CA ALA A 77 -16.66 5.30 -5.46
C ALA A 77 -15.81 5.73 -4.24
N GLY A 78 -15.02 6.81 -4.36
CA GLY A 78 -14.35 7.42 -3.22
C GLY A 78 -12.83 7.52 -3.34
N LEU A 79 -12.24 7.08 -4.46
CA LEU A 79 -10.79 7.16 -4.73
C LEU A 79 -10.24 8.57 -4.44
N LEU A 80 -10.91 9.61 -4.95
CA LEU A 80 -10.52 11.01 -4.73
C LEU A 80 -10.53 11.40 -3.25
N GLY A 81 -11.54 10.98 -2.49
CA GLY A 81 -11.60 11.22 -1.06
C GLY A 81 -10.49 10.48 -0.30
N GLN A 82 -10.13 9.28 -0.75
CA GLN A 82 -9.07 8.49 -0.13
C GLN A 82 -7.67 9.04 -0.44
N PHE A 83 -7.43 9.48 -1.69
CA PHE A 83 -6.23 10.23 -2.09
C PHE A 83 -6.06 11.52 -1.28
N ARG A 84 -7.14 12.29 -1.07
CA ARG A 84 -7.07 13.50 -0.22
C ARG A 84 -6.69 13.20 1.22
N ARG A 85 -7.05 12.04 1.76
CA ARG A 85 -6.59 11.65 3.11
C ARG A 85 -5.12 11.25 3.12
N GLN A 86 -4.63 10.57 2.09
CA GLN A 86 -3.22 10.24 1.95
C GLN A 86 -2.35 11.50 1.83
N LEU A 87 -2.80 12.53 1.09
CA LEU A 87 -2.10 13.81 0.99
C LEU A 87 -2.01 14.58 2.32
N ARG A 88 -2.83 14.24 3.32
CA ARG A 88 -2.87 14.89 4.63
C ARG A 88 -2.16 14.08 5.71
N PHE A 89 -1.65 12.89 5.37
CA PHE A 89 -0.88 12.02 6.24
C PHE A 89 0.61 12.32 6.10
#